data_AF-G7K182-F1
#
_entry.id   AF-G7K182-F1
#
_cell.length_a   1.000
_cell.length_b   1.000
_cell.length_c   1.000
_cell.angle_alpha   90.00
_cell.angle_beta   90.00
_cell.angle_gamma   90.00
#
_symmetry.space_group_name_H-M   'P 1'
#
loop_
_entity.id
_entity.type
_entity.pdbx_description
1 polymer ?
#
loop_
_entity_poly.entity_id
_entity_poly.type
_entity_poly.pdbx_seq_one_letter_code
_entity_poly.pdbx_strand_id
1 'polypeptide(L)'
;MIFFVVVIFRSEFRERFKKENPSNKSVAVVGKAGGKEWKALSDADKAPFIAKADKLKEEYEKTMRAYNMGITEKNASEEEGSEKSKSEVNDDDEDGDDEEDEE
;
A
#
# COMPACT_ATOMS: atom_id res chain seq x y z
N MET A 1 9.56 3.62 6.13
CA MET A 1 8.67 4.73 6.58
C MET A 1 7.90 5.38 5.44
N ILE A 2 8.52 5.65 4.29
CA ILE A 2 7.89 6.34 3.15
C ILE A 2 6.58 5.68 2.66
N PHE A 3 6.47 4.34 2.69
CA PHE A 3 5.28 3.62 2.23
C PHE A 3 3.99 4.04 2.97
N PHE A 4 3.99 4.09 4.31
CA PHE A 4 2.81 4.48 5.09
C PHE A 4 2.40 5.93 4.82
N VAL A 5 3.38 6.83 4.70
CA VAL A 5 3.15 8.25 4.38
C VAL A 5 2.43 8.39 3.03
N VAL A 6 2.94 7.70 2.00
CA VAL A 6 2.36 7.70 0.65
C VAL A 6 0.98 7.05 0.63
N VAL A 7 0.73 6.01 1.45
CA VAL A 7 -0.59 5.39 1.57
C VAL A 7 -1.62 6.35 2.16
N ILE A 8 -1.26 7.11 3.21
CA ILE A 8 -2.16 8.11 3.81
C ILE A 8 -2.50 9.19 2.77
N PHE A 9 -1.48 9.73 2.10
CA PHE A 9 -1.68 10.74 1.07
C PHE A 9 -2.56 10.22 -0.08
N ARG A 10 -2.26 9.03 -0.62
CA ARG A 10 -3.03 8.44 -1.72
C ARG A 10 -4.47 8.12 -1.34
N SER A 11 -4.72 7.77 -0.08
CA SER A 11 -6.07 7.58 0.44
C SER A 11 -6.89 8.87 0.34
N GLU A 12 -6.37 9.96 0.92
CA GLU A 12 -7.04 11.28 0.87
C GLU A 12 -7.13 11.82 -0.57
N PHE A 13 -6.09 11.64 -1.38
CA PHE A 13 -6.08 12.03 -2.78
C PHE A 13 -7.15 11.28 -3.58
N ARG A 14 -7.31 9.96 -3.36
CA ARG A 14 -8.32 9.17 -4.07
C ARG A 14 -9.74 9.60 -3.70
N GLU A 15 -9.99 9.98 -2.45
CA GLU A 15 -11.30 10.51 -2.04
C GLU A 15 -11.59 11.87 -2.69
N ARG A 16 -10.62 12.79 -2.66
CA ARG A 16 -10.74 14.09 -3.34
C ARG A 16 -10.92 13.92 -4.85
N PHE A 17 -10.09 13.09 -5.48
CA PHE A 17 -10.13 12.84 -6.91
C PHE A 17 -11.45 12.20 -7.35
N LYS A 18 -12.02 11.28 -6.54
CA LYS A 18 -13.35 10.72 -6.80
C LYS A 18 -14.45 11.78 -6.71
N LYS A 19 -14.35 12.72 -5.77
CA LYS A 19 -15.33 13.82 -5.61
C LYS A 19 -15.31 14.77 -6.81
N GLU A 20 -14.12 15.08 -7.31
CA GLU A 20 -13.94 15.96 -8.48
C GLU A 20 -14.20 15.23 -9.81
N ASN A 21 -13.92 13.92 -9.86
CA ASN A 21 -14.06 13.09 -11.06
C ASN A 21 -14.95 11.85 -10.80
N PRO A 22 -16.25 12.02 -10.56
CA PRO A 22 -17.16 10.93 -10.21
C PRO A 22 -17.29 9.85 -11.31
N SER A 23 -17.00 10.18 -12.57
CA SER A 23 -16.98 9.21 -13.69
C SER A 23 -15.65 8.47 -13.83
N ASN A 24 -14.55 8.96 -13.25
CA ASN A 24 -13.22 8.43 -13.52
C ASN A 24 -12.86 7.38 -12.47
N LYS A 25 -13.06 6.10 -12.81
CA LYS A 25 -12.79 4.94 -11.94
C LYS A 25 -11.38 4.37 -12.11
N SER A 26 -10.57 4.94 -13.02
CA SER A 26 -9.26 4.38 -13.35
C SER A 26 -8.25 4.62 -12.25
N VAL A 27 -7.91 3.56 -11.51
CA VAL A 27 -6.88 3.59 -10.46
C VAL A 27 -5.50 3.95 -11.04
N ALA A 28 -5.24 3.59 -12.31
CA ALA A 28 -4.01 3.94 -13.02
C ALA A 28 -3.89 5.47 -13.20
N VAL A 29 -4.97 6.15 -13.57
CA VAL A 29 -4.98 7.62 -13.73
C VAL A 29 -4.80 8.31 -12.37
N VAL A 30 -5.53 7.85 -11.34
CA VAL A 30 -5.40 8.38 -9.97
C VAL A 30 -4.00 8.17 -9.42
N GLY A 31 -3.39 7.00 -9.64
CA GLY A 31 -2.02 6.70 -9.22
C GLY A 31 -0.99 7.58 -9.93
N LYS A 32 -1.16 7.80 -11.24
CA LYS A 32 -0.24 8.64 -12.04
C LYS A 32 -0.36 10.12 -11.64
N ALA A 33 -1.57 10.61 -11.41
CA ALA A 33 -1.80 11.97 -10.93
C ALA A 33 -1.28 12.17 -9.50
N GLY A 34 -1.62 11.26 -8.58
CA GLY A 34 -1.18 11.32 -7.19
C GLY A 34 0.33 11.21 -7.04
N GLY A 35 1.01 10.38 -7.86
CA GLY A 35 2.47 10.29 -7.85
C GLY A 35 3.17 11.57 -8.30
N LYS A 36 2.61 12.27 -9.29
CA LYS A 36 3.11 13.58 -9.73
C LYS A 36 2.90 14.64 -8.66
N GLU A 37 1.70 14.69 -8.07
CA GLU A 37 1.37 15.61 -6.99
C GLU A 37 2.29 15.40 -5.78
N TRP A 38 2.50 14.15 -5.36
CA TRP A 38 3.38 13.82 -4.24
C TRP A 38 4.84 14.24 -4.46
N LYS A 39 5.34 14.12 -5.70
CA LYS A 39 6.68 14.62 -6.06
C LYS A 39 6.75 16.14 -6.04
N ALA A 40 5.66 16.83 -6.38
CA ALA A 40 5.58 18.29 -6.36
C ALA A 40 5.41 18.87 -4.94
N LEU A 41 4.85 18.11 -4.00
CA LEU A 41 4.71 18.54 -2.61
C LEU A 41 6.06 18.72 -1.92
N SER A 42 6.19 19.82 -1.17
CA SER A 42 7.37 20.12 -0.37
C SER A 42 7.42 19.26 0.90
N ASP A 43 8.59 19.18 1.55
CA ASP A 43 8.72 18.44 2.80
C ASP A 43 7.83 19.02 3.92
N ALA A 44 7.54 20.33 3.87
CA ALA A 44 6.61 20.98 4.78
C ALA A 44 5.16 20.50 4.58
N ASP A 45 4.74 20.29 3.32
CA ASP A 45 3.41 19.76 3.02
C ASP A 45 3.31 18.27 3.35
N LYS A 46 4.44 17.54 3.29
CA LYS A 46 4.54 16.13 3.67
C LYS A 46 4.55 15.93 5.18
N ALA A 47 5.02 16.90 5.96
CA ALA A 47 5.11 16.85 7.42
C ALA A 47 3.83 16.35 8.14
N PRO A 48 2.62 16.87 7.85
CA PRO A 48 1.40 16.35 8.47
C PRO A 48 1.10 14.89 8.10
N PHE A 49 1.44 14.46 6.87
CA PHE A 49 1.28 13.06 6.46
C PHE A 49 2.29 12.15 7.15
N ILE A 50 3.51 12.62 7.35
CA ILE A 50 4.56 11.91 8.10
C ILE A 50 4.10 11.71 9.56
N ALA A 51 3.66 12.78 10.22
CA ALA A 51 3.16 12.69 11.59
C ALA A 51 1.94 11.77 11.74
N LYS A 52 1.01 11.79 10.78
CA LYS A 52 -0.13 10.84 10.74
C LYS A 52 0.36 9.40 10.53
N ALA A 53 1.32 9.19 9.63
CA ALA A 53 1.85 7.86 9.33
C ALA A 53 2.62 7.26 10.51
N ASP A 54 3.37 8.06 11.26
CA ASP A 54 4.08 7.60 12.45
C ASP A 54 3.11 7.13 13.53
N LYS A 55 2.04 7.89 13.78
CA LYS A 55 0.96 7.48 14.70
C LYS A 55 0.28 6.19 14.24
N LEU A 56 -0.10 6.12 12.96
CA LEU A 56 -0.75 4.92 12.42
C LEU A 56 0.17 3.72 12.44
N LYS A 57 1.48 3.89 12.26
CA LYS A 57 2.46 2.80 12.32
C LYS A 57 2.52 2.22 13.73
N GLU A 58 2.54 3.05 14.77
CA GLU A 58 2.52 2.57 16.16
C GLU A 58 1.22 1.79 16.47
N GLU A 59 0.08 2.31 16.02
CA GLU A 59 -1.20 1.61 16.16
C GLU A 59 -1.24 0.30 15.35
N TYR A 60 -0.70 0.31 14.13
CA TYR A 60 -0.62 -0.86 13.25
C TYR A 60 0.31 -1.92 13.84
N GLU A 61 1.47 -1.57 14.38
CA GLU A 61 2.39 -2.51 15.04
C GLU A 61 1.77 -3.12 16.32
N LYS A 62 0.98 -2.34 17.06
CA LYS A 62 0.25 -2.85 18.23
C LYS A 62 -0.89 -3.78 17.83
N THR A 63 -1.64 -3.40 16.80
CA THR A 63 -2.78 -4.17 16.28
C THR A 63 -2.32 -5.43 15.56
N MET A 64 -1.23 -5.37 14.78
CA MET A 64 -0.61 -6.53 14.12
C MET A 64 -0.07 -7.54 15.12
N ARG A 65 0.49 -7.10 16.25
CA ARG A 65 0.87 -8.04 17.32
C ARG A 65 -0.35 -8.75 17.91
N ALA A 66 -1.44 -8.02 18.16
CA ALA A 66 -2.69 -8.62 18.62
C ALA A 66 -3.33 -9.53 17.56
N TYR A 67 -3.29 -9.13 16.29
CA TYR A 67 -3.80 -9.88 15.14
C TYR A 67 -2.97 -11.15 14.91
N ASN A 68 -1.64 -11.08 14.90
CA ASN A 68 -0.79 -12.27 14.77
C ASN A 68 -1.03 -13.28 15.89
N MET A 69 -1.29 -12.82 17.12
CA MET A 69 -1.61 -13.70 18.25
C MET A 69 -3.01 -14.34 18.11
N GLY A 70 -4.01 -13.61 17.61
CA GLY A 70 -5.34 -14.17 17.31
C GLY A 70 -5.40 -15.01 16.03
N ILE A 71 -4.53 -14.76 15.06
CA ILE A 71 -4.43 -15.49 13.79
C ILE A 71 -3.63 -16.78 13.94
N THR A 72 -2.70 -16.87 14.88
CA THR A 72 -2.11 -18.17 15.26
C THR A 72 -3.18 -19.07 15.89
N GLU A 73 -4.09 -18.52 16.69
CA GLU A 73 -5.21 -19.27 17.26
C GLU A 73 -6.27 -19.65 16.22
N LYS A 74 -6.51 -18.78 15.22
CA LYS A 74 -7.42 -19.07 14.10
C LYS A 74 -6.85 -20.07 13.08
N ASN A 75 -5.55 -19.99 12.75
CA ASN A 75 -4.89 -20.94 11.86
C ASN A 75 -4.68 -22.32 12.51
N ALA A 76 -4.61 -22.40 13.84
CA ALA A 76 -4.60 -23.69 14.55
C ALA A 76 -5.99 -24.35 14.60
N SER A 77 -7.06 -23.62 14.24
CA SER A 77 -8.44 -24.11 14.27
C SER A 77 -9.05 -24.36 12.88
N GLU A 78 -8.29 -24.13 11.79
CA GLU A 78 -8.74 -24.36 10.41
C GLU A 78 -8.04 -25.56 9.73
N GLU A 79 -7.54 -26.53 10.52
CA GLU A 79 -7.03 -27.84 10.04
C GLU A 79 -8.15 -28.90 9.84
N GLU A 80 -9.43 -28.53 9.93
CA GLU A 80 -10.58 -29.41 9.63
C GLU A 80 -11.60 -28.64 8.78
N GLY A 81 -11.24 -28.21 7.56
CA GLY A 81 -12.13 -27.34 6.81
C GLY A 81 -11.80 -27.00 5.36
N SER A 82 -11.52 -28.02 4.54
CA SER A 82 -11.89 -28.05 3.12
C SER A 82 -11.26 -27.01 2.16
N GLU A 83 -10.18 -27.46 1.49
CA GLU A 83 -9.97 -27.46 0.03
C GLU A 83 -10.49 -26.29 -0.83
N LYS A 84 -9.57 -25.75 -1.66
CA LYS A 84 -9.76 -24.99 -2.93
C LYS A 84 -9.60 -23.47 -2.78
N SER A 85 -8.44 -22.90 -3.12
CA SER A 85 -8.08 -22.71 -4.52
C SER A 85 -6.58 -22.52 -4.72
N LYS A 86 -6.03 -23.43 -5.53
CA LYS A 86 -4.70 -23.44 -6.14
C LYS A 86 -4.47 -22.15 -6.93
N SER A 87 -3.53 -21.30 -6.51
CA SER A 87 -2.90 -20.36 -7.43
C SER A 87 -1.54 -20.94 -7.80
N GLU A 88 -1.49 -21.36 -9.05
CA GLU A 88 -0.36 -21.91 -9.76
C GLU A 88 0.75 -20.85 -9.82
N VAL A 89 1.83 -21.09 -9.09
CA VAL A 89 3.11 -20.41 -9.28
C VAL A 89 3.65 -20.84 -10.63
N ASN A 90 3.71 -19.91 -11.58
CA ASN A 90 4.55 -20.08 -12.75
C ASN A 90 5.83 -19.28 -12.45
N ASP A 91 6.82 -19.99 -11.94
CA ASP A 91 8.23 -19.63 -11.99
C ASP A 91 8.61 -19.52 -13.47
N ASP A 92 8.87 -18.30 -13.93
CA ASP A 92 9.75 -18.07 -15.07
C ASP A 92 10.62 -16.88 -14.68
N ASP A 93 11.69 -17.21 -13.95
CA ASP A 93 12.91 -16.44 -13.85
C ASP A 93 13.42 -16.16 -15.28
N GLU A 94 13.32 -14.91 -15.73
CA GLU A 94 14.33 -14.38 -16.64
C GLU A 94 14.87 -13.08 -16.05
N ASP A 95 15.95 -13.31 -15.29
CA ASP A 95 16.93 -12.36 -14.82
C ASP A 95 17.44 -11.48 -15.97
N GLY A 96 17.60 -10.19 -15.67
CA GLY A 96 17.93 -9.15 -16.63
C GLY A 96 18.19 -7.81 -15.95
N ASP A 97 19.00 -7.86 -14.88
CA ASP A 97 19.97 -6.80 -14.54
C ASP A 97 20.82 -6.58 -15.82
N ASP A 98 21.02 -5.37 -16.35
CA ASP A 98 21.89 -4.36 -15.77
C ASP A 98 22.01 -3.17 -16.76
N GLU A 99 22.54 -2.08 -16.25
CA GLU A 99 23.18 -0.94 -16.92
C GLU A 99 22.33 0.32 -17.22
N GLU A 100 22.48 1.24 -16.27
CA GLU A 100 22.44 2.69 -16.41
C GLU A 100 23.26 3.19 -17.62
N ASP A 101 22.81 4.24 -18.33
CA ASP A 101 23.72 5.34 -18.70
C ASP A 101 22.93 6.62 -19.01
N GLU A 102 23.56 7.74 -18.64
CA GLU A 102 23.10 9.12 -18.63
C GLU A 102 23.07 9.76 -20.03
N GLU A 103 22.09 10.64 -20.29
CA GLU A 103 22.27 12.02 -20.79
C GLU A 103 21.00 12.87 -20.58
#